data_AF-A0A2H0JT47-F1
#
_entry.id   AF-A0A2H0JT47-F1
#
_cell.length_a   1.000
_cell.length_b   1.000
_cell.length_c   1.000
_cell.angle_alpha   90.00
_cell.angle_beta   90.00
_cell.angle_gamma   90.00
#
_symmetry.space_group_name_H-M   'P 1'
#
loop_
_entity.id
_entity.type
_entity.pdbx_description
1 polymer ?
#
loop_
_entity_poly.entity_id
_entity_poly.type
_entity_poly.pdbx_seq_one_letter_code
_entity_poly.pdbx_strand_id
1 'polypeptide(L)' 'NLRRPVHAMPPFVREALEVHDLLDSYRSRPAYQQNDYIGWINRAKRGSTKEKRLTQMLDELRQGGVYMGMEHTPSKKSSR' A
#
# COMPACT_ATOMS: atom_id res chain seq x y z
N ASN A 1 2.96 -23.77 -5.39
CA ASN A 1 1.82 -22.94 -4.90
C ASN A 1 2.15 -22.28 -3.57
N LEU A 2 2.75 -21.08 -3.58
CA LEU A 2 2.96 -20.29 -2.37
C LEU A 2 1.70 -19.45 -2.10
N ARG A 3 0.81 -19.94 -1.21
CA ARG A 3 -0.30 -19.12 -0.70
C ARG A 3 0.27 -18.17 0.35
N ARG A 4 0.33 -16.87 0.04
CA ARG A 4 0.75 -15.86 1.03
C ARG A 4 -0.36 -15.69 2.08
N PRO A 5 -0.02 -15.53 3.37
CA PRO A 5 -1.01 -15.15 4.38
C PRO A 5 -1.72 -13.86 3.97
N VAL A 6 -3.05 -13.84 4.10
CA VAL A 6 -3.85 -12.64 3.84
C VAL A 6 -3.81 -11.76 5.08
N HIS A 7 -3.39 -10.51 4.93
CA HIS A 7 -3.31 -9.54 6.00
C HIS A 7 -4.52 -8.60 5.96
N ALA A 8 -5.27 -8.54 7.07
CA ALA A 8 -6.36 -7.59 7.23
C ALA A 8 -5.83 -6.15 7.31
N MET A 9 -6.51 -5.22 6.63
CA MET A 9 -6.19 -3.80 6.67
C MET A 9 -6.42 -3.22 8.08
N PRO A 10 -5.38 -2.68 8.73
CA PRO A 10 -5.53 -2.02 10.02
C PRO A 10 -6.33 -0.72 9.90
N PRO A 11 -7.07 -0.30 10.95
CA PRO A 11 -7.84 0.94 10.95
C PRO A 11 -7.02 2.18 10.58
N PHE A 12 -5.81 2.33 11.13
CA PHE A 12 -4.96 3.50 10.85
C PHE A 12 -4.51 3.60 9.37
N VAL A 13 -4.43 2.47 8.66
CA VAL A 13 -4.11 2.45 7.23
C VAL A 13 -5.33 2.91 6.44
N ARG A 14 -6.52 2.42 6.78
CA ARG A 14 -7.79 2.84 6.17
C ARG A 14 -8.00 4.34 6.34
N GLU A 15 -7.87 4.83 7.57
CA GLU A 15 -8.05 6.24 7.89
C GLU A 15 -7.09 7.12 7.08
N ALA A 16 -5.81 6.75 7.02
CA ALA A 16 -4.84 7.51 6.22
C ALA A 16 -5.15 7.47 4.71
N LEU A 17 -5.61 6.33 4.18
CA LEU A 17 -6.06 6.24 2.78
C LEU A 17 -7.28 7.13 2.50
N GLU A 18 -8.22 7.21 3.43
CA GLU A 18 -9.42 8.05 3.33
C GLU A 18 -9.06 9.54 3.44
N VAL A 19 -8.25 9.93 4.43
CA VAL A 19 -7.77 11.32 4.63
C VAL A 19 -7.00 11.85 3.43
N HIS A 20 -6.30 10.98 2.70
CA HIS A 20 -5.51 11.35 1.53
C HIS A 20 -6.20 11.11 0.20
N ASP A 21 -7.45 10.66 0.19
CA ASP A 21 -8.22 10.31 -1.02
C ASP A 21 -7.50 9.29 -1.93
N LEU A 22 -6.85 8.30 -1.30
CA LEU A 22 -6.07 7.25 -1.97
C LEU A 22 -6.71 5.86 -1.90
N LEU A 23 -7.91 5.75 -1.33
CA LEU A 23 -8.58 4.46 -1.16
C LEU A 23 -8.83 3.77 -2.49
N ASP A 24 -9.26 4.50 -3.53
CA ASP A 24 -9.47 3.94 -4.86
C ASP A 24 -8.15 3.62 -5.57
N SER A 25 -7.13 4.46 -5.40
CA SER A 25 -5.78 4.16 -5.89
C SER A 25 -5.25 2.85 -5.27
N TYR A 26 -5.48 2.62 -3.97
CA TYR A 26 -5.12 1.38 -3.30
C TYR A 26 -5.94 0.18 -3.83
N ARG A 27 -7.26 0.32 -3.95
CA ARG A 27 -8.15 -0.74 -4.44
C ARG A 27 -7.88 -1.15 -5.88
N SER A 28 -7.41 -0.22 -6.71
CA SER A 28 -7.02 -0.51 -8.10
C SER A 28 -5.72 -1.31 -8.21
N ARG A 29 -4.90 -1.38 -7.14
CA ARG A 29 -3.69 -2.20 -7.14
C ARG A 29 -4.04 -3.69 -7.24
N PRO A 30 -3.19 -4.51 -7.87
CA PRO A 30 -3.28 -5.96 -7.79
C PRO A 30 -3.35 -6.47 -6.33
N ALA A 31 -4.14 -7.52 -6.09
CA ALA A 31 -4.40 -8.06 -4.76
C ALA A 31 -3.12 -8.43 -3.97
N TYR A 32 -2.07 -8.89 -4.66
CA TYR A 32 -0.79 -9.19 -4.00
C TYR A 32 -0.11 -7.92 -3.45
N GLN A 33 -0.18 -6.78 -4.14
CA GLN A 33 0.40 -5.52 -3.65
C GLN A 33 -0.37 -5.02 -2.44
N GLN A 34 -1.71 -5.06 -2.52
CA GLN A 34 -2.57 -4.71 -1.39
C GLN A 34 -2.17 -5.51 -0.16
N ASN A 35 -2.05 -6.83 -0.29
CA ASN A 35 -1.65 -7.72 0.79
C ASN A 35 -0.24 -7.47 1.30
N ASP A 36 0.71 -7.26 0.39
CA ASP A 36 2.13 -7.09 0.71
C ASP A 36 2.39 -5.77 1.46
N TYR A 37 1.76 -4.67 1.05
CA TYR A 37 1.86 -3.40 1.78
C TYR A 37 1.37 -3.56 3.22
N ILE A 38 0.19 -4.18 3.40
CA ILE A 38 -0.37 -4.38 4.73
C ILE A 38 0.51 -5.29 5.58
N GLY A 39 1.00 -6.40 5.01
CA GLY A 39 1.94 -7.29 5.68
C GLY A 39 3.25 -6.59 6.06
N TRP A 40 3.79 -5.77 5.16
CA TRP A 40 5.02 -5.01 5.36
C TRP A 40 4.85 -3.95 6.44
N ILE A 41 3.77 -3.17 6.42
CA ILE A 41 3.46 -2.20 7.48
C ILE A 41 3.28 -2.93 8.82
N ASN A 42 2.48 -4.00 8.87
CA ASN A 42 2.21 -4.73 10.11
C ASN A 42 3.43 -5.41 10.73
N ARG A 43 4.40 -5.83 9.90
CA ARG A 43 5.65 -6.45 10.37
C ARG A 43 6.54 -5.47 11.17
N ALA A 44 6.34 -4.16 11.02
CA ALA A 44 7.11 -3.19 11.80
C ALA A 44 6.70 -3.22 13.28
N LYS A 45 7.68 -3.47 14.17
CA LYS A 45 7.45 -3.53 15.63
C LYS A 45 7.24 -2.14 16.26
N ARG A 46 7.90 -1.11 15.72
CA ARG A 46 7.87 0.27 16.24
C ARG A 46 6.84 1.11 15.48
N GLY A 47 6.07 1.94 16.19
CA GLY A 47 5.08 2.86 15.63
C GLY A 47 5.67 3.77 14.54
N SER A 48 6.81 4.40 14.83
CA SER A 48 7.51 5.27 13.85
C SER A 48 7.93 4.55 12.56
N THR A 49 8.20 3.24 12.62
CA THR A 49 8.49 2.46 11.41
C THR A 49 7.20 2.12 10.64
N LYS A 50 6.09 1.86 11.33
CA LYS A 50 4.77 1.71 10.68
C LYS A 50 4.38 2.99 9.95
N GLU A 51 4.55 4.13 10.60
CA GLU A 51 4.28 5.46 10.01
C GLU A 51 5.13 5.70 8.77
N LYS A 52 6.46 5.51 8.84
CA LYS A 52 7.34 5.67 7.67
C LYS A 52 6.92 4.77 6.48
N ARG A 53 6.54 3.53 6.76
CA ARG A 53 6.08 2.58 5.73
C ARG A 53 4.73 2.97 5.15
N LEU A 54 3.82 3.45 5.99
CA LEU A 54 2.53 3.99 5.57
C LEU A 54 2.72 5.21 4.67
N THR A 55 3.55 6.18 5.08
CA THR A 55 3.89 7.36 4.28
C THR A 55 4.45 6.95 2.92
N GLN A 56 5.40 6.03 2.88
CA GLN A 56 5.95 5.53 1.62
C GLN A 56 4.87 4.92 0.72
N MET A 57 3.99 4.06 1.26
CA MET A 57 2.88 3.51 0.47
C MET A 57 1.97 4.61 -0.08
N LEU A 58 1.63 5.62 0.71
CA LEU A 58 0.78 6.73 0.29
C LEU A 58 1.44 7.53 -0.84
N ASP A 59 2.75 7.80 -0.76
CA ASP A 59 3.48 8.51 -1.81
C ASP A 59 3.54 7.70 -3.11
N GLU A 60 3.77 6.38 -3.02
CA GLU A 60 3.76 5.49 -4.18
C GLU A 60 2.36 5.37 -4.81
N LEU A 61 1.30 5.42 -4.01
CA LEU A 61 -0.08 5.48 -4.48
C LEU A 61 -0.39 6.82 -5.15
N ARG A 62 0.14 7.94 -4.64
CA ARG A 62 0.00 9.27 -5.28
C ARG A 62 0.74 9.33 -6.61
N GLN A 63 1.98 8.87 -6.64
CA GLN A 63 2.81 8.87 -7.83
C GLN A 63 2.23 7.94 -8.90
N GLY A 64 1.84 6.73 -8.51
CA GLY A 64 1.51 5.68 -9.47
C GLY A 64 2.77 5.17 -10.19
N GLY A 65 2.70 3.95 -10.70
CA GLY A 65 3.80 3.31 -11.42
C GLY A 65 4.95 2.87 -10.53
N VAL A 66 4.82 2.99 -9.20
CA VAL A 66 5.83 2.54 -8.23
C VAL A 66 5.19 1.56 -7.25
N TYR A 67 5.99 0.57 -6.84
CA TYR A 67 5.65 -0.42 -5.83
C TYR A 67 6.90 -0.79 -5.04
N MET A 68 6.87 -0.61 -3.72
CA MET A 68 7.95 -0.99 -2.81
C MET A 68 9.31 -0.38 -3.21
N GLY A 69 9.29 0.88 -3.62
CA GLY A 69 10.46 1.64 -4.06
C GLY A 69 10.96 1.30 -5.46
N MET A 70 10.22 0.52 -6.24
CA MET A 70 10.62 0.11 -7.60
C MET A 70 9.57 0.51 -8.63
N GLU A 71 10.03 0.85 -9.84
CA GLU A 71 9.13 1.03 -10.98
C GLU A 71 8.34 -0.26 -11.23
N HIS A 72 7.04 -0.10 -11.42
CA HIS A 72 6.12 -1.21 -11.51
C HIS A 72 4.94 -0.87 -12.41
N THR A 73 4.96 -1.39 -13.63
CA THR A 73 3.95 -1.11 -14.66
C THR A 73 2.50 -1.38 -14.22
N PRO A 74 2.17 -2.48 -13.53
CA PRO A 74 0.81 -2.71 -13.01
C PRO A 74 0.36 -1.72 -11.93
N SER A 75 1.28 -0.91 -11.40
CA SER A 75 0.96 0.17 -10.47
C SER A 75 0.71 1.50 -11.19
N LYS A 76 0.86 1.59 -12.51
CA LYS A 76 0.60 2.84 -13.24
C LYS A 76 -0.85 3.26 -13.06
N LYS A 77 -1.05 4.55 -12.76
CA LYS A 77 -2.39 5.13 -12.80
C LYS A 77 -2.86 5.08 -14.24
N SER A 78 -4.08 4.60 -14.46
CA SER A 78 -4.70 4.71 -15.77
C SER A 78 -4.92 6.21 -16.01
N SER A 79 -4.15 6.79 -16.92
CA SER A 79 -4.44 8.11 -17.46
C SER A 79 -5.79 8.02 -18.17
N ARG A 80 -6.83 8.58 -17.57
CA ARG A 80 -8.00 9.02 -18.33
C ARG A 80 -7.66 10.31 -19.05
#